data_AF-A0A354SDW5-F1
#
_entry.id   AF-A0A354SDW5-F1
#
_cell.length_a   1.000
_cell.length_b   1.000
_cell.length_c   1.000
_cell.angle_alpha   90.00
_cell.angle_beta   90.00
_cell.angle_gamma   90.00
#
_symmetry.space_group_name_H-M   'P 1'
#
loop_
_entity.id
_entity.type
_entity.pdbx_description
1 polymer ?
#
loop_
_entity_poly.entity_id
_entity_poly.type
_entity_poly.pdbx_seq_one_letter_code
_entity_poly.pdbx_strand_id
1 'polypeptide(L)' 'MVELALDHTLVLVTHNLQQALRVSNDVAFFEAEHVGRDERHGHLVEYGSADQVLADPKDERTKVYLASS' A
#
# COMPACT_ATOMS: atom_id res chain seq x y z
N MET A 1 -5.06 -11.61 22.13
CA MET A 1 -5.39 -11.65 20.69
C MET A 1 -4.22 -11.20 19.80
N VAL A 2 -2.96 -11.20 20.29
CA VAL A 2 -1.78 -10.70 19.54
C VAL A 2 -0.54 -11.60 19.77
N GLU A 3 -0.70 -12.88 20.13
CA GLU A 3 0.49 -13.72 20.37
C GLU A 3 1.13 -14.19 19.06
N LEU A 4 0.35 -14.69 18.10
CA LEU A 4 0.87 -15.18 16.82
C LEU A 4 1.50 -14.10 15.91
N ALA A 5 1.01 -12.86 16.01
CA ALA A 5 1.48 -11.74 15.18
C ALA A 5 2.86 -11.21 15.60
N LEU A 6 3.29 -11.46 16.85
CA LEU A 6 4.61 -11.03 17.33
C LEU A 6 5.73 -11.96 16.84
N ASP A 7 5.42 -13.23 16.59
CA ASP A 7 6.41 -14.24 16.20
C ASP A 7 6.60 -14.36 14.69
N HIS A 8 5.74 -13.72 13.88
CA HIS A 8 5.70 -13.92 12.43
C HIS A 8 5.50 -12.60 11.67
N THR A 9 6.24 -12.45 10.56
CA THR A 9 6.02 -11.38 9.60
C THR A 9 4.94 -11.79 8.60
N LEU A 10 3.83 -11.05 8.56
CA LEU A 10 2.75 -11.26 7.61
C LEU A 10 2.83 -10.20 6.49
N VAL A 11 2.89 -10.67 5.24
CA VAL A 11 2.78 -9.82 4.06
C VAL A 11 1.48 -10.16 3.34
N LEU A 12 0.65 -9.15 3.11
CA LEU A 12 -0.64 -9.27 2.43
C LEU A 12 -0.61 -8.41 1.17
N VAL A 13 -1.09 -8.95 0.06
CA VAL A 13 -1.28 -8.21 -1.19
C VAL A 13 -2.77 -8.12 -1.48
N THR A 14 -3.27 -6.89 -1.60
CA THR A 14 -4.68 -6.61 -1.87
C THR A 14 -4.79 -5.40 -2.79
N HIS A 15 -5.89 -5.35 -3.53
CA HIS A 15 -6.28 -4.19 -4.33
C HIS A 15 -7.12 -3.19 -3.52
N ASN A 16 -7.29 -3.41 -2.21
CA ASN A 16 -8.05 -2.52 -1.33
C ASN A 16 -7.12 -1.83 -0.34
N LEU A 17 -6.67 -0.63 -0.71
CA LEU A 17 -5.73 0.15 0.12
C LEU A 17 -6.37 0.59 1.44
N GLN A 18 -7.66 0.93 1.47
CA GLN A 18 -8.36 1.30 2.71
C GLN A 18 -8.42 0.16 3.72
N GLN A 19 -8.58 -1.08 3.26
CA GLN A 19 -8.52 -2.24 4.15
C GLN A 19 -7.10 -2.47 4.65
N ALA A 20 -6.10 -2.40 3.77
CA ALA A 20 -4.69 -2.54 4.14
C ALA A 20 -4.29 -1.51 5.22
N LEU A 21 -4.65 -0.24 5.02
CA LEU A 21 -4.35 0.84 5.96
C LEU A 21 -4.96 0.64 7.36
N ARG A 22 -6.06 -0.12 7.49
CA ARG A 22 -6.70 -0.36 8.78
C ARG A 22 -6.09 -1.54 9.55
N VAL A 23 -5.49 -2.50 8.84
CA VAL A 23 -5.07 -3.78 9.45
C VAL A 23 -3.55 -3.97 9.49
N SER A 24 -2.81 -3.18 8.73
CA SER A 24 -1.35 -3.29 8.61
C SER A 24 -0.62 -2.23 9.44
N ASN A 25 0.58 -2.57 9.91
CA ASN A 25 1.47 -1.58 10.52
C ASN A 25 2.08 -0.65 9.46
N ASP A 26 2.54 -1.24 8.36
CA ASP A 26 3.12 -0.56 7.21
C ASP A 26 2.34 -0.90 5.93
N VAL A 27 2.33 0.02 4.98
CA VAL A 27 1.67 -0.14 3.69
C VAL A 27 2.61 0.29 2.57
N ALA A 28 2.65 -0.52 1.52
CA ALA A 28 3.30 -0.22 0.25
C ALA A 28 2.23 -0.11 -0.85
N PHE A 29 2.12 1.06 -1.47
CA PHE A 29 1.24 1.27 -2.62
C PHE A 29 2.03 1.10 -3.92
N PHE A 30 1.54 0.21 -4.79
CA PHE A 30 2.13 -0.05 -6.10
C PHE A 30 1.17 0.36 -7.21
N GLU A 31 1.71 0.97 -8.25
CA GLU A 31 0.98 1.27 -9.49
C GLU A 31 1.60 0.48 -10.65
N ALA A 32 0.77 -0.02 -11.57
CA ALA A 32 1.24 -0.71 -12.75
C ALA A 32 1.67 0.30 -13.82
N GLU A 33 2.97 0.41 -14.04
CA GLU A 33 3.55 1.25 -15.09
C GLU A 33 3.87 0.41 -16.33
N HIS A 34 3.63 0.95 -17.52
CA HIS A 34 4.00 0.32 -18.78
C HIS A 34 5.43 0.71 -19.13
N VAL A 35 6.33 -0.27 -19.18
CA VAL A 35 7.72 -0.07 -19.60
C VAL A 35 7.89 -0.77 -20.95
N GLY A 36 8.03 0.00 -22.02
CA GLY A 36 8.13 -0.58 -23.37
C GLY A 36 6.79 -1.09 -23.94
N ARG A 37 6.85 -2.00 -24.93
CA ARG A 37 5.68 -2.39 -25.72
C ARG A 37 4.78 -3.45 -25.07
N ASP A 38 5.30 -4.29 -24.17
CA ASP A 38 4.55 -5.43 -23.60
C ASP A 38 4.84 -5.72 -22.12
N GLU A 39 5.66 -4.91 -21.42
CA GLU A 39 5.99 -5.15 -20.01
C GLU A 39 5.21 -4.21 -19.07
N ARG A 40 4.56 -4.79 -18.06
CA ARG A 40 3.94 -4.06 -16.95
C ARG A 40 4.75 -4.32 -15.69
N HIS A 41 5.30 -3.26 -15.11
CA HIS A 41 6.05 -3.32 -13.87
C HIS A 41 5.28 -2.63 -12.75
N GLY A 42 5.25 -3.27 -11.58
CA GLY A 42 4.76 -2.63 -10.36
C GLY A 42 5.79 -1.61 -9.90
N HIS A 43 5.46 -0.34 -9.99
CA HIS A 43 6.25 0.74 -9.44
C HIS A 43 5.81 0.99 -8.00
N LEU A 44 6.75 0.94 -7.05
CA LEU A 44 6.47 1.33 -5.67
C LEU A 44 6.31 2.85 -5.62
N VAL A 45 5.07 3.29 -5.48
CA VAL A 45 4.70 4.71 -5.46
C VAL A 45 4.97 5.30 -4.08
N GLU A 46 4.51 4.63 -3.02
CA GLU A 46 4.65 5.11 -1.66
C GLU A 46 4.78 3.96 -0.67
N TYR A 47 5.62 4.14 0.35
CA TYR A 47 5.77 3.23 1.47
C TYR A 47 5.88 4.01 2.78
N GLY A 48 5.15 3.57 3.80
CA GLY A 48 5.18 4.18 5.12
C GLY A 48 4.29 3.47 6.11
N SER A 49 4.23 4.00 7.34
CA SER A 49 3.29 3.50 8.33
C SER A 49 1.86 3.73 7.85
N ALA A 50 0.97 2.79 8.13
CA ALA A 50 -0.41 2.88 7.69
C ALA A 50 -1.10 4.16 8.19
N ASP A 51 -0.83 4.56 9.43
CA ASP A 51 -1.35 5.80 10.01
C ASP A 51 -0.90 7.05 9.26
N GLN A 52 0.38 7.10 8.82
CA GLN A 52 0.88 8.23 8.05
C GLN A 52 0.31 8.26 6.64
N VAL A 53 0.31 7.12 5.96
CA VAL A 53 -0.20 7.03 4.58
C VAL A 53 -1.70 7.32 4.52
N LEU A 54 -2.46 7.00 5.58
CA LEU A 54 -3.88 7.34 5.69
C LEU A 54 -4.12 8.82 5.99
N ALA A 55 -3.36 9.41 6.92
CA ALA A 55 -3.61 10.76 7.41
C ALA A 55 -3.03 11.86 6.50
N ASP A 56 -1.82 11.64 5.97
CA ASP A 56 -1.09 12.57 5.13
C ASP A 56 -0.24 11.81 4.10
N PRO A 57 -0.86 11.20 3.08
CA PRO A 57 -0.15 10.58 1.96
C PRO A 57 0.73 11.61 1.24
N LYS A 58 1.98 11.24 0.94
CA LYS A 58 2.98 12.15 0.39
C LYS A 58 2.99 12.20 -1.14
N ASP A 59 2.66 11.09 -1.80
CA ASP A 59 2.57 11.05 -3.26
C ASP A 59 1.15 11.43 -3.72
N GLU A 60 1.05 12.27 -4.75
CA GLU A 60 -0.23 12.70 -5.31
C GLU A 60 -1.05 11.52 -5.86
N ARG A 61 -0.40 10.48 -6.38
CA ARG A 61 -1.07 9.27 -6.86
C ARG A 61 -1.74 8.53 -5.72
N THR A 62 -1.08 8.42 -4.57
CA THR A 62 -1.66 7.85 -3.35
C THR A 62 -2.85 8.67 -2.86
N LYS A 63 -2.75 10.01 -2.87
CA LYS A 63 -3.88 10.92 -2.54
C LYS A 63 -5.09 10.67 -3.42
N VAL A 64 -4.88 10.65 -4.74
CA VAL A 64 -5.94 10.41 -5.73
C VAL A 64 -6.57 9.03 -5.54
N TYR A 65 -5.75 8.00 -5.29
CA TYR A 65 -6.25 6.65 -5.06
C TYR A 65 -7.13 6.56 -3.80
N LEU A 66 -6.69 7.18 -2.69
CA LEU A 66 -7.45 7.18 -1.43
C LEU A 66 -8.73 8.00 -1.50
N ALA A 67 -8.76 9.09 -2.29
CA ALA A 67 -9.94 9.90 -2.50
C ALA A 67 -10.99 9.25 -3.42
N SER A 68 -10.58 8.29 -4.26
CA SER A 68 -11.42 7.64 -5.26
C SER A 68 -11.93 6.24 -4.86
N SER A 69 -11.51 5.73 -3.69
CA SER A 69 -11.96 4.44 -3.11
C SER A 69 -13.01 4.60 -2.02
#